data_AF-A0A841XRM4-F1
#
_entry.id   AF-A0A841XRM4-F1
#
_cell.length_a   1.000
_cell.length_b   1.000
_cell.length_c   1.000
_cell.angle_alpha   90.00
_cell.angle_beta   90.00
_cell.angle_gamma   90.00
#
_symmetry.space_group_name_H-M   'P 1'
#
loop_
_entity.id
_entity.type
_entity.pdbx_description
1 polymer ?
#
loop_
_entity_poly.entity_id
_entity_poly.type
_entity_poly.pdbx_seq_one_letter_code
_entity_poly.pdbx_strand_id
1 'polypeptide(L)'
;MLKRTLIIGGGEAAQYVFRTITKDRQMSNEIVGVLDDKSDINLQAVPLLGALSDLERVITSEAITSVFLAIPSLETSKRKQLLEVCRKHKMETKVLPALQDIHSKKETLALRAVSYQDIIDRAEFKLDYPMIEKEISTKTILITGAGGSIGSEITRQLMKCHPKKLILLGHGEASIYEIHRELQKLNHKTELIPCIADIQNEQRLAEVFIEYCPDIVYHAAAHKHVPLMEQNVAEAIANNAKGTFNLAKVSHVNGVEKFVMISTDKAVKPTTVMGASKRMAEKIVQLFNHTSETLFCVVRFGNVLGSSGSVVPLFYEQICNEEPVTLTHPDMERYFMTIPEASKLVIQASMITNGGEIFVLDMGDPIKIMDVIHKLIDLTGRDRESVQITFIGIRQGEKVQEELFGSDEKAHVQIFEKILVGEGHPQPSELANIQVLIDSYMDMTDKQRKELLFELVEADWSYEKI
;
A
#
# COMPACT_ATOMS: atom_id res chain seq x y z
N MET A 1 -12.03 -28.36 29.80
CA MET A 1 -11.53 -29.55 29.09
C MET A 1 -10.43 -29.07 28.15
N LEU A 2 -9.28 -29.74 28.10
CA LEU A 2 -8.19 -29.31 27.20
C LEU A 2 -8.62 -29.58 25.76
N LYS A 3 -8.44 -28.58 24.89
CA LYS A 3 -8.67 -28.70 23.44
C LYS A 3 -7.58 -29.59 22.87
N ARG A 4 -7.97 -30.65 22.17
CA ARG A 4 -7.03 -31.54 21.49
C ARG A 4 -6.64 -30.91 20.16
N THR A 5 -5.37 -30.54 20.06
CA THR A 5 -4.88 -29.64 19.04
C THR A 5 -3.91 -30.35 18.10
N LEU A 6 -4.20 -30.26 16.80
CA LEU A 6 -3.31 -30.73 15.73
C LEU A 6 -2.56 -29.55 15.11
N ILE A 7 -1.28 -29.71 14.81
CA ILE A 7 -0.51 -28.70 14.07
C ILE A 7 -0.30 -29.21 12.64
N ILE A 8 -0.64 -28.39 11.65
CA ILE A 8 -0.40 -28.69 10.23
C ILE A 8 0.81 -27.88 9.80
N GLY A 9 1.91 -28.55 9.46
CA GLY A 9 3.23 -27.99 9.22
C GLY A 9 4.16 -28.23 10.40
N GLY A 10 5.39 -28.67 10.11
CA GLY A 10 6.45 -28.88 11.08
C GLY A 10 7.65 -27.95 10.93
N GLY A 11 7.51 -26.92 10.10
CA GLY A 11 8.53 -25.90 9.92
C GLY A 11 8.72 -24.99 11.13
N GLU A 12 9.52 -23.95 10.98
CA GLU A 12 9.84 -23.04 12.08
C GLU A 12 8.56 -22.40 12.69
N ALA A 13 7.51 -22.10 11.90
CA ALA A 13 6.27 -21.49 12.38
C ALA A 13 5.53 -22.40 13.38
N ALA A 14 5.60 -23.71 13.16
CA ALA A 14 5.08 -24.72 14.06
C ALA A 14 5.86 -24.76 15.38
N GLN A 15 7.19 -24.61 15.32
CA GLN A 15 8.03 -24.57 16.52
C GLN A 15 7.71 -23.35 17.40
N TYR A 16 7.42 -22.20 16.78
CA TYR A 16 6.99 -21.01 17.51
C TYR A 16 5.68 -21.22 18.26
N VAL A 17 4.68 -21.82 17.59
CA VAL A 17 3.38 -22.10 18.22
C VAL A 17 3.50 -23.12 19.32
N PHE A 18 4.25 -24.19 19.09
CA PHE A 18 4.54 -25.18 20.12
C PHE A 18 5.13 -24.52 21.37
N ARG A 19 6.16 -23.67 21.22
CA ARG A 19 6.79 -22.95 22.34
C ARG A 19 5.85 -21.95 23.03
N THR A 20 4.94 -21.33 22.28
CA THR A 20 4.00 -20.35 22.81
C THR A 20 2.91 -21.02 23.63
N ILE A 21 2.34 -22.12 23.10
CA ILE A 21 1.32 -22.93 23.79
C ILE A 21 1.88 -23.61 25.04
N THR A 22 3.11 -24.13 24.97
CA THR A 22 3.74 -24.80 26.12
C THR A 22 4.20 -23.84 27.23
N LYS A 23 4.50 -22.58 26.91
CA LYS A 23 4.89 -21.56 27.90
C LYS A 23 3.70 -20.89 28.58
N ASP A 24 2.58 -20.77 27.89
CA ASP A 24 1.38 -20.11 28.42
C ASP A 24 0.47 -21.11 29.14
N ARG A 25 0.62 -21.21 30.47
CA ARG A 25 -0.17 -22.11 31.32
C ARG A 25 -1.67 -21.79 31.35
N GLN A 26 -2.11 -20.66 30.78
CA GLN A 26 -3.52 -20.31 30.67
C GLN A 26 -4.18 -20.85 29.39
N MET A 27 -3.40 -21.21 28.36
CA MET A 27 -3.93 -21.83 27.15
C MET A 27 -4.28 -23.29 27.38
N SER A 28 -5.56 -23.62 27.25
CA SER A 28 -6.11 -24.97 27.46
C SER A 28 -5.99 -25.83 26.19
N ASN A 29 -4.79 -25.92 25.59
CA ASN A 29 -4.54 -26.74 24.39
C ASN A 29 -3.56 -27.89 24.71
N GLU A 30 -3.93 -29.11 24.33
CA GLU A 30 -3.08 -30.30 24.34
C GLU A 30 -2.63 -30.58 22.90
N ILE A 31 -1.33 -30.49 22.61
CA ILE A 31 -0.81 -30.74 21.27
C ILE A 31 -0.68 -32.26 21.06
N VAL A 32 -1.51 -32.81 20.17
CA VAL A 32 -1.62 -34.25 19.93
C VAL A 32 -0.64 -34.74 18.87
N GLY A 33 -0.35 -33.91 17.85
CA GLY A 33 0.55 -34.31 16.78
C GLY A 33 0.75 -33.24 15.70
N VAL A 34 1.62 -33.56 14.74
CA VAL A 34 1.90 -32.75 13.55
C VAL A 34 1.50 -33.50 12.28
N LEU A 35 0.98 -32.80 11.27
CA LEU A 35 0.88 -33.29 9.89
C LEU A 35 1.77 -32.47 8.97
N ASP A 36 2.56 -33.12 8.14
CA ASP A 36 3.39 -32.44 7.14
C ASP A 36 3.80 -33.45 6.05
N ASP A 37 3.98 -32.97 4.82
CA ASP A 37 4.41 -33.81 3.70
C ASP A 37 5.91 -34.16 3.78
N LYS A 38 6.69 -33.47 4.61
CA LYS A 38 8.09 -33.79 4.88
C LYS A 38 8.22 -34.78 6.04
N SER A 39 9.02 -35.83 5.85
CA SER A 39 9.21 -36.88 6.86
C SER A 39 10.25 -36.56 7.94
N ASP A 40 11.12 -35.56 7.73
CA ASP A 40 12.23 -35.22 8.63
C ASP A 40 11.95 -33.95 9.43
N ILE A 41 10.96 -34.03 10.32
CA ILE A 41 10.52 -32.90 11.15
C ILE A 41 10.87 -33.18 12.59
N ASN A 42 11.60 -32.24 13.20
CA ASN A 42 11.96 -32.31 14.60
C ASN A 42 11.24 -31.20 15.39
N LEU A 43 10.10 -31.56 15.97
CA LEU A 43 9.29 -30.67 16.80
C LEU A 43 9.21 -31.17 18.25
N GLN A 44 10.35 -31.12 18.96
CA GLN A 44 10.46 -31.33 20.42
C GLN A 44 9.55 -32.43 21.00
N ALA A 45 9.63 -33.65 20.45
CA ALA A 45 8.91 -34.86 20.88
C ALA A 45 7.38 -34.91 20.59
N VAL A 46 6.85 -34.04 19.73
CA VAL A 46 5.49 -34.21 19.17
C VAL A 46 5.52 -35.21 18.01
N PRO A 47 4.63 -36.22 17.97
CA PRO A 47 4.63 -37.22 16.91
C PRO A 47 4.15 -36.63 15.56
N LEU A 48 4.80 -37.05 14.47
CA LEU A 48 4.31 -36.85 13.11
C LEU A 48 3.23 -37.91 12.83
N LEU A 49 1.99 -37.48 12.59
CA LEU A 49 0.82 -38.36 12.44
C LEU A 49 0.49 -38.72 10.99
N GLY A 50 1.21 -38.14 10.02
CA GLY A 50 1.03 -38.38 8.59
C GLY A 50 1.30 -37.15 7.73
N ALA A 51 0.93 -37.28 6.46
CA ALA A 51 1.00 -36.22 5.45
C ALA A 51 -0.22 -35.28 5.55
N LEU A 52 -0.23 -34.19 4.78
CA LEU A 52 -1.37 -33.26 4.76
C LEU A 52 -2.67 -33.94 4.30
N SER A 53 -2.56 -34.94 3.42
CA SER A 53 -3.68 -35.77 2.95
C SER A 53 -4.35 -36.62 4.04
N ASP A 54 -3.67 -36.84 5.17
CA ASP A 54 -4.20 -37.64 6.29
C ASP A 54 -5.12 -36.86 7.23
N LEU A 55 -5.33 -35.55 6.99
CA LEU A 55 -6.04 -34.65 7.90
C LEU A 55 -7.39 -35.18 8.37
N GLU A 56 -8.25 -35.63 7.46
CA GLU A 56 -9.59 -36.12 7.78
C GLU A 56 -9.56 -37.40 8.64
N ARG A 57 -8.62 -38.30 8.35
CA ARG A 57 -8.39 -39.52 9.13
C ARG A 57 -7.94 -39.18 10.55
N VAL A 58 -6.96 -38.29 10.68
CA VAL A 58 -6.35 -37.90 11.97
C VAL A 58 -7.33 -37.14 12.85
N ILE A 59 -8.15 -36.25 12.29
CA ILE A 59 -9.19 -35.54 13.04
C ILE A 59 -10.11 -36.54 13.75
N THR A 60 -10.51 -37.58 13.03
CA THR A 60 -11.44 -38.60 13.53
C THR A 60 -10.77 -39.56 14.52
N SER A 61 -9.59 -40.09 14.20
CA SER A 61 -8.92 -41.11 15.03
C SER A 61 -8.38 -40.56 16.34
N GLU A 62 -7.90 -39.32 16.33
CA GLU A 62 -7.26 -38.70 17.49
C GLU A 62 -8.19 -37.78 18.30
N ALA A 63 -9.47 -37.71 17.91
CA ALA A 63 -10.47 -36.83 18.51
C ALA A 63 -10.00 -35.37 18.59
N ILE A 64 -9.46 -34.86 17.48
CA ILE A 64 -8.99 -33.48 17.39
C ILE A 64 -10.19 -32.54 17.47
N THR A 65 -10.04 -31.44 18.20
CA THR A 65 -11.06 -30.39 18.33
C THR A 65 -10.57 -29.03 17.86
N SER A 66 -9.26 -28.87 17.67
CA SER A 66 -8.63 -27.64 17.20
C SER A 66 -7.44 -27.91 16.28
N VAL A 67 -7.23 -27.03 15.31
CA VAL A 67 -6.16 -27.14 14.31
C VAL A 67 -5.39 -25.83 14.23
N PHE A 68 -4.07 -25.89 14.28
CA PHE A 68 -3.18 -24.78 13.90
C PHE A 68 -2.57 -25.04 12.53
N LEU A 69 -2.88 -24.21 11.54
CA LEU A 69 -2.24 -24.26 10.22
C LEU A 69 -0.97 -23.42 10.24
N ALA A 70 0.17 -24.10 10.35
CA ALA A 70 1.53 -23.57 10.49
C ALA A 70 2.39 -23.71 9.23
N ILE A 71 1.78 -23.66 8.04
CA ILE A 71 2.48 -23.61 6.74
C ILE A 71 2.10 -22.31 6.01
N PRO A 72 2.73 -21.17 6.34
CA PRO A 72 2.41 -19.89 5.73
C PRO A 72 2.71 -19.84 4.23
N SER A 73 3.65 -20.66 3.76
CA SER A 73 4.06 -20.78 2.36
C SER A 73 3.24 -21.80 1.55
N LEU A 74 2.13 -22.31 2.10
CA LEU A 74 1.31 -23.31 1.42
C LEU A 74 0.57 -22.68 0.23
N GLU A 75 0.53 -23.39 -0.91
CA GLU A 75 -0.25 -22.99 -2.08
C GLU A 75 -1.73 -22.75 -1.73
N THR A 76 -2.33 -21.67 -2.25
CA THR A 76 -3.70 -21.24 -1.94
C THR A 76 -4.75 -22.33 -2.18
N SER A 77 -4.61 -23.11 -3.26
CA SER A 77 -5.53 -24.22 -3.58
C SER A 77 -5.52 -25.32 -2.51
N LYS A 78 -4.33 -25.75 -2.07
CA LYS A 78 -4.16 -26.73 -1.00
C LYS A 78 -4.62 -26.19 0.35
N ARG A 79 -4.33 -24.92 0.63
CA ARG A 79 -4.81 -24.26 1.85
C ARG A 79 -6.34 -24.25 1.93
N LYS A 80 -7.03 -23.89 0.83
CA LYS A 80 -8.50 -23.93 0.76
C LYS A 80 -9.04 -25.34 1.02
N GLN A 81 -8.45 -26.36 0.41
CA GLN A 81 -8.84 -27.76 0.63
C GLN A 81 -8.73 -28.17 2.11
N LEU A 82 -7.61 -27.85 2.78
CA LEU A 82 -7.43 -28.19 4.19
C LEU A 82 -8.42 -27.45 5.09
N LEU A 83 -8.67 -26.16 4.84
CA LEU A 83 -9.64 -25.37 5.59
C LEU A 83 -11.08 -25.89 5.37
N GLU A 84 -11.41 -26.36 4.18
CA GLU A 84 -12.72 -26.95 3.88
C GLU A 84 -12.94 -28.26 4.66
N VAL A 85 -11.91 -29.10 4.75
CA VAL A 85 -11.94 -30.31 5.61
C VAL A 85 -12.14 -29.92 7.08
N CYS A 86 -11.38 -28.96 7.60
CA CYS A 86 -11.56 -28.49 8.97
C CYS A 86 -12.98 -27.95 9.22
N ARG A 87 -13.54 -27.20 8.26
CA ARG A 87 -14.92 -26.65 8.34
C ARG A 87 -15.96 -27.76 8.34
N LYS A 88 -15.83 -28.75 7.45
CA LYS A 88 -16.72 -29.93 7.37
C LYS A 88 -16.82 -30.65 8.72
N HIS A 89 -15.71 -30.72 9.45
CA HIS A 89 -15.62 -31.36 10.77
C HIS A 89 -15.86 -30.40 11.95
N LYS A 90 -16.24 -29.13 11.70
CA LYS A 90 -16.50 -28.10 12.72
C LYS A 90 -15.31 -27.86 13.68
N MET A 91 -14.10 -27.92 13.14
CA MET A 91 -12.86 -27.72 13.91
C MET A 91 -12.59 -26.23 14.19
N GLU A 92 -12.16 -25.92 15.41
CA GLU A 92 -11.62 -24.59 15.72
C GLU A 92 -10.25 -24.43 15.05
N THR A 93 -10.21 -23.68 13.96
CA THR A 93 -9.03 -23.57 13.10
C THR A 93 -8.35 -22.21 13.26
N LYS A 94 -7.04 -22.22 13.49
CA LYS A 94 -6.20 -21.01 13.61
C LYS A 94 -5.09 -21.07 12.58
N VAL A 95 -5.01 -20.07 11.71
CA VAL A 95 -3.96 -20.00 10.68
C VAL A 95 -2.84 -19.09 11.13
N LEU A 96 -1.59 -19.53 10.98
CA LEU A 96 -0.42 -18.81 11.43
C LEU A 96 0.24 -18.02 10.30
N PRO A 97 0.73 -16.80 10.59
CA PRO A 97 1.52 -16.00 9.66
C PRO A 97 2.96 -16.52 9.55
N ALA A 98 3.72 -15.97 8.61
CA ALA A 98 5.14 -16.28 8.46
C ALA A 98 5.97 -15.74 9.65
N LEU A 99 7.04 -16.44 10.02
CA LEU A 99 7.86 -16.10 11.20
C LEU A 99 8.55 -14.74 11.17
N GLN A 100 8.77 -14.22 9.97
CA GLN A 100 9.34 -12.90 9.75
C GLN A 100 8.42 -11.80 10.32
N ASP A 101 7.14 -12.11 10.55
CA ASP A 101 6.10 -11.21 11.03
C ASP A 101 5.92 -11.24 12.57
N ILE A 102 6.56 -12.19 13.27
CA ILE A 102 6.38 -12.44 14.71
C ILE A 102 7.22 -11.49 15.59
N HIS A 103 8.27 -10.91 15.03
CA HIS A 103 9.16 -9.99 15.74
C HIS A 103 8.70 -8.52 15.73
N SER A 104 7.68 -8.17 14.93
CA SER A 104 6.98 -6.88 15.04
C SER A 104 5.84 -6.98 16.05
N LYS A 105 5.62 -5.93 16.83
CA LYS A 105 4.67 -5.82 17.97
C LYS A 105 3.35 -6.61 17.82
N LYS A 106 2.85 -7.07 18.97
CA LYS A 106 1.66 -7.92 19.25
C LYS A 106 0.32 -7.57 18.55
N GLU A 107 0.23 -6.50 17.77
CA GLU A 107 -1.05 -5.98 17.24
C GLU A 107 -1.19 -6.11 15.71
N THR A 108 -0.17 -6.57 14.98
CA THR A 108 -0.22 -6.57 13.49
C THR A 108 -0.14 -7.98 12.86
N LEU A 109 -0.05 -9.03 13.68
CA LEU A 109 0.22 -10.41 13.24
C LEU A 109 -0.90 -11.09 12.46
N ALA A 110 -2.15 -10.63 12.59
CA ALA A 110 -3.27 -11.25 11.90
C ALA A 110 -3.41 -10.78 10.44
N LEU A 111 -2.88 -9.59 10.09
CA LEU A 111 -3.16 -8.89 8.82
C LEU A 111 -2.47 -9.44 7.57
N ARG A 112 -1.58 -10.45 7.71
CA ARG A 112 -0.80 -11.03 6.59
C ARG A 112 -1.20 -12.46 6.22
N ALA A 113 -2.14 -13.08 6.93
CA ALA A 113 -2.61 -14.43 6.59
C ALA A 113 -3.55 -14.46 5.37
N VAL A 114 -4.06 -13.30 4.93
CA VAL A 114 -4.89 -13.15 3.73
C VAL A 114 -4.03 -12.56 2.63
N SER A 115 -3.83 -13.30 1.53
CA SER A 115 -3.21 -12.69 0.35
C SER A 115 -4.20 -11.65 -0.19
N TYR A 116 -3.84 -10.38 -0.17
CA TYR A 116 -4.66 -9.32 -0.76
C TYR A 116 -4.97 -9.59 -2.24
N GLN A 117 -4.14 -10.39 -2.91
CA GLN A 117 -4.39 -10.88 -4.26
C GLN A 117 -5.62 -11.78 -4.35
N ASP A 118 -5.98 -12.52 -3.29
CA ASP A 118 -7.19 -13.34 -3.27
C ASP A 118 -8.48 -12.49 -3.21
N ILE A 119 -8.36 -11.18 -2.96
CA ILE A 119 -9.49 -10.23 -2.98
C ILE A 119 -9.77 -9.76 -4.42
N ILE A 120 -8.77 -9.73 -5.30
CA ILE A 120 -8.89 -9.26 -6.68
C ILE A 120 -8.74 -10.44 -7.64
N ASP A 121 -9.78 -10.72 -8.43
CA ASP A 121 -9.78 -11.84 -9.38
C ASP A 121 -9.07 -11.46 -10.70
N ARG A 122 -7.83 -10.96 -10.63
CA ARG A 122 -7.05 -10.59 -11.82
C ARG A 122 -5.56 -10.95 -11.73
N ALA A 123 -4.94 -11.12 -12.89
CA ALA A 123 -3.50 -11.35 -13.00
C ALA A 123 -2.70 -10.06 -12.70
N GLU A 124 -1.63 -10.19 -11.92
CA GLU A 124 -0.70 -9.09 -11.68
C GLU A 124 0.16 -8.77 -12.91
N PHE A 125 0.42 -7.49 -13.11
CA PHE A 125 1.45 -7.03 -14.04
C PHE A 125 2.85 -7.59 -13.69
N LYS A 126 3.61 -7.98 -14.72
CA LYS A 126 4.98 -8.46 -14.60
C LYS A 126 5.93 -7.41 -15.17
N LEU A 127 6.92 -7.06 -14.36
CA LEU A 127 7.95 -6.11 -14.72
C LEU A 127 9.10 -6.81 -15.44
N ASP A 128 9.62 -6.22 -16.53
CA ASP A 128 10.83 -6.68 -17.21
C ASP A 128 12.07 -6.15 -16.47
N TYR A 129 12.48 -6.86 -15.41
CA TYR A 129 13.64 -6.47 -14.61
C TYR A 129 14.93 -6.34 -15.43
N PRO A 130 15.29 -7.28 -16.34
CA PRO A 130 16.49 -7.13 -17.17
C PRO A 130 16.50 -5.86 -18.03
N MET A 131 15.34 -5.43 -18.55
CA MET A 131 15.24 -4.19 -19.32
C MET A 131 15.49 -2.96 -18.43
N ILE A 132 14.88 -2.92 -17.24
CA ILE A 132 15.00 -1.81 -16.30
C ILE A 132 16.40 -1.73 -15.69
N GLU A 133 17.01 -2.87 -15.37
CA GLU A 133 18.38 -2.94 -14.85
C GLU A 133 19.39 -2.29 -15.81
N LYS A 134 19.22 -2.44 -17.13
CA LYS A 134 20.08 -1.78 -18.13
C LYS A 134 19.99 -0.26 -18.05
N GLU A 135 18.82 0.28 -17.73
CA GLU A 135 18.60 1.72 -17.63
C GLU A 135 19.09 2.28 -16.29
N ILE A 136 18.84 1.57 -15.19
CA ILE A 136 19.02 2.13 -13.84
C ILE A 136 20.28 1.67 -13.09
N SER A 137 20.99 0.64 -13.56
CA SER A 137 22.13 0.05 -12.82
C SER A 137 23.27 1.03 -12.50
N THR A 138 23.43 2.09 -13.29
CA THR A 138 24.44 3.13 -13.09
C THR A 138 23.91 4.37 -12.36
N LYS A 139 22.60 4.41 -12.09
CA LYS A 139 21.86 5.58 -11.65
C LYS A 139 21.75 5.66 -10.12
N THR A 140 21.76 6.88 -9.62
CA THR A 140 21.36 7.23 -8.25
C THR A 140 19.86 7.51 -8.25
N ILE A 141 19.10 6.79 -7.43
CA ILE A 141 17.65 6.96 -7.35
C ILE A 141 17.27 7.44 -5.95
N LEU A 142 16.44 8.48 -5.88
CA LEU A 142 15.88 9.00 -4.64
C LEU A 142 14.40 8.64 -4.55
N ILE A 143 13.99 8.07 -3.41
CA ILE A 143 12.60 7.77 -3.11
C ILE A 143 12.19 8.58 -1.88
N THR A 144 11.23 9.49 -2.03
CA THR A 144 10.63 10.19 -0.88
C THR A 144 9.45 9.40 -0.32
N GLY A 145 9.26 9.43 0.98
CA GLY A 145 8.27 8.57 1.63
C GLY A 145 8.68 7.09 1.54
N ALA A 146 9.99 6.81 1.53
CA ALA A 146 10.54 5.47 1.33
C ALA A 146 10.09 4.45 2.39
N GLY A 147 9.71 4.90 3.59
CA GLY A 147 9.13 4.06 4.64
C GLY A 147 7.61 3.82 4.53
N GLY A 148 6.93 4.48 3.58
CA GLY A 148 5.49 4.31 3.35
C GLY A 148 5.15 3.07 2.54
N SER A 149 3.86 2.71 2.43
CA SER A 149 3.43 1.48 1.74
C SER A 149 3.91 1.41 0.28
N ILE A 150 3.72 2.48 -0.49
CA ILE A 150 4.13 2.53 -1.91
C ILE A 150 5.63 2.78 -2.05
N GLY A 151 6.19 3.73 -1.30
CA GLY A 151 7.61 4.07 -1.37
C GLY A 151 8.52 2.89 -1.00
N SER A 152 8.18 2.13 0.04
CA SER A 152 8.94 0.95 0.45
C SER A 152 8.88 -0.14 -0.62
N GLU A 153 7.73 -0.33 -1.26
CA GLU A 153 7.58 -1.33 -2.32
C GLU A 153 8.29 -0.93 -3.61
N ILE A 154 8.22 0.35 -4.03
CA ILE A 154 9.06 0.86 -5.13
C ILE A 154 10.53 0.58 -4.84
N THR A 155 10.98 0.84 -3.61
CA THR A 155 12.36 0.55 -3.18
C THR A 155 12.70 -0.94 -3.33
N ARG A 156 11.84 -1.85 -2.85
CA ARG A 156 12.04 -3.31 -3.00
C ARG A 156 12.09 -3.75 -4.46
N GLN A 157 11.25 -3.17 -5.32
CA GLN A 157 11.23 -3.52 -6.75
C GLN A 157 12.48 -3.01 -7.47
N LEU A 158 12.89 -1.77 -7.23
CA LEU A 158 14.11 -1.19 -7.82
C LEU A 158 15.38 -1.90 -7.34
N MET A 159 15.43 -2.37 -6.10
CA MET A 159 16.57 -3.14 -5.59
C MET A 159 16.88 -4.40 -6.41
N LYS A 160 15.88 -5.01 -7.04
CA LYS A 160 16.05 -6.17 -7.94
C LYS A 160 16.72 -5.82 -9.26
N CYS A 161 16.77 -4.53 -9.61
CA CYS A 161 17.40 -3.98 -10.81
C CYS A 161 18.80 -3.40 -10.54
N HIS A 162 19.36 -3.65 -9.34
CA HIS A 162 20.74 -3.30 -8.95
C HIS A 162 21.19 -1.86 -9.29
N PRO A 163 20.45 -0.81 -8.90
CA PRO A 163 20.88 0.57 -9.10
C PRO A 163 22.19 0.85 -8.35
N LYS A 164 22.91 1.89 -8.76
CA LYS A 164 24.18 2.28 -8.12
C LYS A 164 23.96 2.71 -6.67
N LYS A 165 22.99 3.60 -6.45
CA LYS A 165 22.62 4.15 -5.14
C LYS A 165 21.10 4.21 -5.00
N LEU A 166 20.56 3.86 -3.83
CA LEU A 166 19.19 4.18 -3.43
C LEU A 166 19.19 5.07 -2.20
N ILE A 167 18.60 6.25 -2.33
CA ILE A 167 18.40 7.21 -1.25
C ILE A 167 16.99 7.05 -0.72
N LEU A 168 16.89 6.63 0.55
CA LEU A 168 15.63 6.36 1.24
C LEU A 168 15.26 7.59 2.06
N LEU A 169 14.53 8.53 1.45
CA LEU A 169 14.19 9.79 2.08
C LEU A 169 12.83 9.71 2.80
N GLY A 170 12.79 10.12 4.06
CA GLY A 170 11.53 10.34 4.78
C GLY A 170 11.71 11.01 6.14
N HIS A 171 10.67 11.68 6.62
CA HIS A 171 10.69 12.35 7.91
C HIS A 171 10.52 11.37 9.10
N GLY A 172 9.86 10.23 8.89
CA GLY A 172 9.61 9.23 9.93
C GLY A 172 10.79 8.28 10.14
N GLU A 173 11.61 8.57 11.16
CA GLU A 173 12.81 7.79 11.53
C GLU A 173 12.57 6.27 11.57
N ALA A 174 11.55 5.84 12.33
CA ALA A 174 11.23 4.42 12.48
C ALA A 174 10.91 3.74 11.14
N SER A 175 10.15 4.42 10.27
CA SER A 175 9.77 3.87 8.97
C SER A 175 10.96 3.72 8.03
N ILE A 176 11.90 4.68 8.06
CA ILE A 176 13.14 4.63 7.27
C ILE A 176 14.10 3.58 7.82
N TYR A 177 14.22 3.48 9.15
CA TYR A 177 15.03 2.45 9.79
C TYR A 177 14.58 1.05 9.38
N GLU A 178 13.27 0.76 9.41
CA GLU A 178 12.76 -0.57 9.08
C GLU A 178 13.03 -0.96 7.63
N ILE A 179 12.72 -0.09 6.66
CA ILE A 179 12.99 -0.39 5.24
C ILE A 179 14.49 -0.51 4.96
N HIS A 180 15.31 0.35 5.57
CA HIS A 180 16.76 0.28 5.41
C HIS A 180 17.32 -1.04 5.96
N ARG A 181 16.93 -1.41 7.18
CA ARG A 181 17.33 -2.68 7.82
C ARG A 181 16.83 -3.89 7.04
N GLU A 182 15.64 -3.83 6.47
CA GLU A 182 15.09 -4.88 5.61
C GLU A 182 16.00 -5.12 4.40
N LEU A 183 16.35 -4.06 3.68
CA LEU A 183 17.12 -4.15 2.44
C LEU A 183 18.60 -4.50 2.68
N GLN A 184 19.20 -4.03 3.77
CA GLN A 184 20.58 -4.38 4.15
C GLN A 184 20.81 -5.88 4.36
N LYS A 185 19.76 -6.65 4.66
CA LYS A 185 19.86 -8.11 4.79
C LYS A 185 20.03 -8.81 3.44
N LEU A 186 19.72 -8.12 2.35
CA LEU A 186 19.87 -8.65 1.01
C LEU A 186 21.35 -8.50 0.61
N ASN A 187 21.94 -9.56 0.05
CA ASN A 187 23.32 -9.49 -0.45
C ASN A 187 23.34 -8.73 -1.79
N HIS A 188 23.49 -7.41 -1.75
CA HIS A 188 23.44 -6.53 -2.92
C HIS A 188 24.67 -5.63 -3.04
N LYS A 189 24.91 -5.11 -4.25
CA LYS A 189 25.99 -4.15 -4.54
C LYS A 189 25.55 -2.68 -4.50
N THR A 190 24.25 -2.43 -4.49
CA THR A 190 23.66 -1.09 -4.39
C THR A 190 24.07 -0.41 -3.08
N GLU A 191 24.48 0.84 -3.14
CA GLU A 191 24.72 1.64 -1.93
C GLU A 191 23.37 2.16 -1.39
N LEU A 192 23.04 1.81 -0.15
CA LEU A 192 21.80 2.26 0.51
C LEU A 192 22.09 3.45 1.41
N ILE A 193 21.34 4.54 1.22
CA ILE A 193 21.53 5.79 1.96
C ILE A 193 20.21 6.13 2.68
N PRO A 194 20.08 5.86 3.99
CA PRO A 194 18.93 6.31 4.76
C PRO A 194 19.03 7.83 4.99
N CYS A 195 18.00 8.57 4.60
CA CYS A 195 17.99 10.03 4.68
C CYS A 195 16.77 10.52 5.47
N ILE A 196 17.01 11.10 6.64
CA ILE A 196 15.97 11.77 7.42
C ILE A 196 15.88 13.22 6.96
N ALA A 197 14.78 13.54 6.29
CA ALA A 197 14.47 14.88 5.80
C ALA A 197 12.96 15.06 5.65
N ASP A 198 12.51 16.29 5.88
CA ASP A 198 11.15 16.71 5.58
C ASP A 198 11.13 17.40 4.21
N ILE A 199 10.20 17.01 3.35
CA ILE A 199 10.04 17.60 2.01
C ILE A 199 9.60 19.07 2.07
N GLN A 200 9.06 19.52 3.21
CA GLN A 200 8.72 20.91 3.46
C GLN A 200 9.94 21.81 3.66
N ASN A 201 11.10 21.23 3.98
CA ASN A 201 12.36 21.95 4.19
C ASN A 201 13.20 21.98 2.90
N GLU A 202 13.03 23.04 2.11
CA GLU A 202 13.75 23.23 0.84
C GLU A 202 15.28 23.22 1.01
N GLN A 203 15.81 23.86 2.06
CA GLN A 203 17.25 23.92 2.30
C GLN A 203 17.82 22.51 2.54
N ARG A 204 17.14 21.71 3.36
CA ARG A 204 17.57 20.33 3.61
C ARG A 204 17.50 19.47 2.35
N LEU A 205 16.47 19.66 1.52
CA LEU A 205 16.38 18.98 0.23
C LEU A 205 17.53 19.39 -0.70
N ALA A 206 17.88 20.67 -0.76
CA ALA A 206 18.98 21.15 -1.58
C ALA A 206 20.32 20.52 -1.17
N GLU A 207 20.60 20.40 0.13
CA GLU A 207 21.79 19.70 0.65
C GLU A 207 21.86 18.24 0.16
N VAL A 208 20.75 17.51 0.27
CA VAL A 208 20.64 16.10 -0.16
C VAL A 208 20.86 15.96 -1.66
N PHE A 209 20.31 16.87 -2.47
CA PHE A 209 20.45 16.82 -3.93
C PHE A 209 21.87 17.17 -4.37
N ILE A 210 22.53 18.13 -3.71
CA ILE A 210 23.94 18.47 -3.96
C ILE A 210 24.87 17.34 -3.54
N GLU A 211 24.61 16.71 -2.39
CA GLU A 211 25.47 15.65 -1.85
C GLU A 211 25.41 14.38 -2.69
N TYR A 212 24.20 13.97 -3.10
CA TYR A 212 24.00 12.65 -3.72
C TYR A 212 23.71 12.67 -5.22
N CYS A 213 23.34 13.82 -5.80
CA CYS A 213 23.05 14.00 -7.22
C CYS A 213 22.12 12.91 -7.79
N PRO A 214 20.84 12.86 -7.39
CA PRO A 214 19.91 11.85 -7.89
C PRO A 214 19.65 12.02 -9.39
N ASP A 215 19.70 10.93 -10.15
CA ASP A 215 19.29 10.90 -11.56
C ASP A 215 17.76 10.76 -11.69
N ILE A 216 17.14 9.97 -10.82
CA ILE A 216 15.70 9.69 -10.86
C ILE A 216 15.09 9.93 -9.47
N VAL A 217 13.96 10.63 -9.41
CA VAL A 217 13.21 10.87 -8.18
C VAL A 217 11.83 10.22 -8.27
N TYR A 218 11.52 9.33 -7.33
CA TYR A 218 10.17 8.82 -7.09
C TYR A 218 9.56 9.52 -5.87
N HIS A 219 8.51 10.30 -6.09
CA HIS A 219 7.85 11.08 -5.05
C HIS A 219 6.60 10.38 -4.50
N ALA A 220 6.77 9.64 -3.39
CA ALA A 220 5.68 8.92 -2.70
C ALA A 220 5.31 9.52 -1.32
N ALA A 221 5.96 10.60 -0.88
CA ALA A 221 5.64 11.30 0.35
C ALA A 221 4.36 12.15 0.20
N ALA A 222 3.30 11.80 0.92
CA ALA A 222 2.05 12.54 0.93
C ALA A 222 1.22 12.22 2.19
N HIS A 223 0.37 13.16 2.61
CA HIS A 223 -0.75 12.87 3.49
C HIS A 223 -1.94 12.40 2.66
N LYS A 224 -2.52 11.25 3.03
CA LYS A 224 -3.58 10.59 2.26
C LYS A 224 -4.92 10.42 2.98
N HIS A 225 -4.97 10.68 4.29
CA HIS A 225 -6.16 10.43 5.09
C HIS A 225 -7.16 11.58 4.94
N VAL A 226 -8.21 11.38 4.13
CA VAL A 226 -9.23 12.40 3.86
C VAL A 226 -9.78 13.05 5.14
N PRO A 227 -10.27 12.31 6.16
CA PRO A 227 -10.86 12.94 7.34
C PRO A 227 -9.86 13.79 8.13
N LEU A 228 -8.60 13.35 8.20
CA LEU A 228 -7.55 14.11 8.89
C LEU A 228 -7.21 15.38 8.11
N MET A 229 -7.11 15.32 6.79
CA MET A 229 -6.75 16.48 5.97
C MET A 229 -7.90 17.50 5.85
N GLU A 230 -9.15 17.08 5.99
CA GLU A 230 -10.27 18.02 6.11
C GLU A 230 -10.17 18.91 7.36
N GLN A 231 -9.56 18.40 8.43
CA GLN A 231 -9.37 19.09 9.70
C GLN A 231 -7.99 19.77 9.82
N ASN A 232 -7.06 19.47 8.91
CA ASN A 232 -5.68 19.95 8.95
C ASN A 232 -5.28 20.49 7.58
N VAL A 233 -5.97 21.55 7.15
CA VAL A 233 -5.84 22.12 5.78
C VAL A 233 -4.44 22.64 5.53
N ALA A 234 -3.85 23.32 6.52
CA ALA A 234 -2.48 23.81 6.45
C ALA A 234 -1.49 22.67 6.16
N GLU A 235 -1.61 21.54 6.86
CA GLU A 235 -0.72 20.38 6.67
C GLU A 235 -0.93 19.70 5.31
N ALA A 236 -2.17 19.65 4.82
CA ALA A 236 -2.44 19.15 3.48
C ALA A 236 -1.73 19.99 2.41
N ILE A 237 -1.80 21.33 2.52
CA ILE A 237 -1.09 22.25 1.62
C ILE A 237 0.42 22.14 1.81
N ALA A 238 0.90 22.18 3.05
CA ALA A 238 2.32 22.17 3.37
C ALA A 238 3.01 20.91 2.84
N ASN A 239 2.45 19.73 3.11
CA ASN A 239 3.07 18.48 2.73
C ASN A 239 2.81 18.11 1.26
N ASN A 240 1.56 18.17 0.80
CA ASN A 240 1.22 17.69 -0.54
C ASN A 240 1.49 18.71 -1.64
N ALA A 241 1.31 20.02 -1.39
CA ALA A 241 1.54 21.04 -2.41
C ALA A 241 2.95 21.65 -2.27
N LYS A 242 3.25 22.32 -1.15
CA LYS A 242 4.55 22.97 -0.93
C LYS A 242 5.70 21.94 -0.92
N GLY A 243 5.52 20.79 -0.30
CA GLY A 243 6.52 19.71 -0.32
C GLY A 243 6.85 19.22 -1.73
N THR A 244 5.83 19.02 -2.58
CA THR A 244 6.01 18.70 -4.00
C THR A 244 6.68 19.85 -4.76
N PHE A 245 6.29 21.10 -4.51
CA PHE A 245 6.92 22.27 -5.12
C PHE A 245 8.42 22.35 -4.81
N ASN A 246 8.80 22.18 -3.54
CA ASN A 246 10.21 22.18 -3.13
C ASN A 246 10.98 21.09 -3.87
N LEU A 247 10.44 19.86 -3.90
CA LEU A 247 11.05 18.72 -4.60
C LEU A 247 11.20 18.95 -6.10
N ALA A 248 10.16 19.47 -6.77
CA ALA A 248 10.19 19.77 -8.19
C ALA A 248 11.22 20.87 -8.48
N LYS A 249 11.27 21.91 -7.65
CA LYS A 249 12.24 23.01 -7.74
C LYS A 249 13.68 22.52 -7.58
N VAL A 250 14.00 21.74 -6.55
CA VAL A 250 15.38 21.22 -6.38
C VAL A 250 15.75 20.21 -7.46
N SER A 251 14.78 19.44 -7.97
CA SER A 251 15.01 18.50 -9.08
C SER A 251 15.35 19.24 -10.38
N HIS A 252 14.58 20.29 -10.69
CA HIS A 252 14.83 21.19 -11.81
C HIS A 252 16.22 21.84 -11.72
N VAL A 253 16.56 22.45 -10.56
CA VAL A 253 17.83 23.16 -10.38
C VAL A 253 19.04 22.23 -10.48
N ASN A 254 18.92 20.98 -10.04
CA ASN A 254 20.03 20.01 -10.06
C ASN A 254 20.04 19.12 -11.31
N GLY A 255 19.15 19.36 -12.29
CA GLY A 255 19.15 18.61 -13.55
C GLY A 255 18.85 17.12 -13.37
N VAL A 256 17.91 16.77 -12.48
CA VAL A 256 17.39 15.39 -12.38
C VAL A 256 16.88 14.95 -13.75
N GLU A 257 17.15 13.72 -14.16
CA GLU A 257 16.71 13.21 -15.47
C GLU A 257 15.20 12.98 -15.49
N LYS A 258 14.68 12.27 -14.49
CA LYS A 258 13.26 11.90 -14.40
C LYS A 258 12.69 12.13 -13.01
N PHE A 259 11.52 12.75 -12.94
CA PHE A 259 10.75 12.94 -11.71
C PHE A 259 9.37 12.32 -11.85
N VAL A 260 9.06 11.35 -11.00
CA VAL A 260 7.82 10.59 -11.03
C VAL A 260 7.02 10.87 -9.77
N MET A 261 5.89 11.57 -9.89
CA MET A 261 4.99 11.81 -8.77
C MET A 261 3.93 10.71 -8.67
N ILE A 262 3.79 10.11 -7.49
CA ILE A 262 2.65 9.25 -7.18
C ILE A 262 1.45 10.14 -6.84
N SER A 263 0.35 9.94 -7.56
CA SER A 263 -0.92 10.61 -7.34
C SER A 263 -2.06 9.61 -7.14
N THR A 264 -3.30 10.10 -7.09
CA THR A 264 -4.49 9.35 -6.72
C THR A 264 -5.68 9.75 -7.59
N ASP A 265 -6.59 8.81 -7.83
CA ASP A 265 -7.93 9.07 -8.37
C ASP A 265 -8.67 10.25 -7.72
N LYS A 266 -8.48 10.47 -6.41
CA LYS A 266 -9.09 11.58 -5.64
C LYS A 266 -8.62 12.97 -6.07
N ALA A 267 -7.56 13.06 -6.88
CA ALA A 267 -7.15 14.31 -7.52
C ALA A 267 -8.02 14.68 -8.73
N VAL A 268 -8.83 13.75 -9.24
CA VAL A 268 -9.76 13.96 -10.35
C VAL A 268 -11.04 14.60 -9.83
N LYS A 269 -11.34 15.83 -10.29
CA LYS A 269 -12.47 16.66 -9.81
C LYS A 269 -12.58 16.61 -8.28
N PRO A 270 -11.56 17.10 -7.57
CA PRO A 270 -11.43 16.84 -6.15
C PRO A 270 -12.57 17.50 -5.37
N THR A 271 -13.21 16.75 -4.48
CA THR A 271 -14.27 17.22 -3.56
C THR A 271 -13.77 17.34 -2.11
N THR A 272 -12.48 17.07 -1.88
CA THR A 272 -11.83 17.04 -0.57
C THR A 272 -10.53 17.81 -0.59
N VAL A 273 -10.10 18.34 0.56
CA VAL A 273 -8.81 19.03 0.74
C VAL A 273 -7.64 18.11 0.39
N MET A 274 -7.72 16.83 0.76
CA MET A 274 -6.69 15.85 0.40
C MET A 274 -6.58 15.71 -1.13
N GLY A 275 -7.71 15.51 -1.81
CA GLY A 275 -7.76 15.44 -3.27
C GLY A 275 -7.28 16.72 -3.95
N ALA A 276 -7.74 17.87 -3.46
CA ALA A 276 -7.39 19.18 -4.01
C ALA A 276 -5.90 19.50 -3.82
N SER A 277 -5.31 19.18 -2.66
CA SER A 277 -3.88 19.35 -2.44
C SER A 277 -3.03 18.42 -3.34
N LYS A 278 -3.52 17.22 -3.67
CA LYS A 278 -2.87 16.34 -4.64
C LYS A 278 -3.05 16.82 -6.09
N ARG A 279 -4.21 17.35 -6.46
CA ARG A 279 -4.41 18.00 -7.77
C ARG A 279 -3.50 19.22 -7.94
N MET A 280 -3.31 20.01 -6.88
CA MET A 280 -2.34 21.10 -6.85
C MET A 280 -0.91 20.57 -7.09
N ALA A 281 -0.53 19.48 -6.44
CA ALA A 281 0.75 18.81 -6.65
C ALA A 281 0.95 18.37 -8.12
N GLU A 282 -0.11 17.88 -8.78
CA GLU A 282 -0.06 17.53 -10.21
C GLU A 282 0.17 18.76 -11.08
N LYS A 283 -0.55 19.87 -10.83
CA LYS A 283 -0.35 21.13 -11.55
C LYS A 283 1.08 21.63 -11.41
N ILE A 284 1.64 21.58 -10.19
CA ILE A 284 3.05 21.94 -9.93
C ILE A 284 3.99 21.12 -10.82
N VAL A 285 3.89 19.79 -10.78
CA VAL A 285 4.76 18.89 -11.56
C VAL A 285 4.66 19.16 -13.06
N GLN A 286 3.44 19.35 -13.56
CA GLN A 286 3.18 19.67 -14.96
C GLN A 286 3.76 21.04 -15.37
N LEU A 287 3.64 22.05 -14.51
CA LEU A 287 4.20 23.39 -14.74
C LEU A 287 5.72 23.37 -14.81
N PHE A 288 6.39 22.61 -13.93
CA PHE A 288 7.85 22.45 -13.99
C PHE A 288 8.31 21.73 -15.27
N ASN A 289 7.51 20.80 -15.81
CA ASN A 289 7.83 20.14 -17.08
C ASN A 289 7.96 21.10 -18.26
N HIS A 290 7.19 22.20 -18.27
CA HIS A 290 7.23 23.17 -19.37
C HIS A 290 8.55 23.94 -19.47
N THR A 291 9.27 24.09 -18.37
CA THR A 291 10.46 24.95 -18.28
C THR A 291 11.74 24.18 -17.92
N SER A 292 11.64 22.92 -17.51
CA SER A 292 12.77 22.10 -17.07
C SER A 292 13.27 21.17 -18.17
N GLU A 293 14.55 20.82 -18.11
CA GLU A 293 15.10 19.67 -18.84
C GLU A 293 14.75 18.33 -18.15
N THR A 294 14.43 18.36 -16.85
CA THR A 294 13.91 17.20 -16.12
C THR A 294 12.57 16.77 -16.70
N LEU A 295 12.44 15.48 -16.99
CA LEU A 295 11.18 14.88 -17.44
C LEU A 295 10.29 14.62 -16.22
N PHE A 296 9.25 15.43 -16.09
CA PHE A 296 8.28 15.33 -14.99
C PHE A 296 7.05 14.56 -15.44
N CYS A 297 6.65 13.54 -14.69
CA CYS A 297 5.40 12.83 -14.94
C CYS A 297 4.65 12.52 -13.65
N VAL A 298 3.37 12.26 -13.81
CA VAL A 298 2.45 11.88 -12.73
C VAL A 298 1.93 10.47 -13.00
N VAL A 299 1.81 9.65 -11.97
CA VAL A 299 1.15 8.35 -12.06
C VAL A 299 -0.02 8.31 -11.09
N ARG A 300 -1.24 8.24 -11.63
CA ARG A 300 -2.50 8.11 -10.88
C ARG A 300 -2.95 6.65 -10.82
N PHE A 301 -3.41 6.28 -9.65
CA PHE A 301 -4.17 5.06 -9.43
C PHE A 301 -5.10 5.25 -8.23
N GLY A 302 -6.09 4.39 -8.11
CA GLY A 302 -7.03 4.34 -7.01
C GLY A 302 -6.50 3.60 -5.79
N ASN A 303 -7.37 2.84 -5.14
CA ASN A 303 -7.04 2.27 -3.85
C ASN A 303 -6.05 1.11 -3.98
N VAL A 304 -5.14 1.03 -3.01
CA VAL A 304 -4.16 -0.05 -2.94
C VAL A 304 -4.44 -0.91 -1.72
N LEU A 305 -4.63 -2.21 -1.94
CA LEU A 305 -4.96 -3.18 -0.91
C LEU A 305 -3.82 -3.32 0.11
N GLY A 306 -4.18 -3.38 1.39
CA GLY A 306 -3.23 -3.55 2.49
C GLY A 306 -2.33 -2.35 2.76
N SER A 307 -2.60 -1.19 2.13
CA SER A 307 -1.85 0.03 2.44
C SER A 307 -2.15 0.54 3.86
N SER A 308 -1.17 1.15 4.50
CA SER A 308 -1.28 1.63 5.89
C SER A 308 -2.47 2.57 6.05
N GLY A 309 -3.29 2.37 7.08
CA GLY A 309 -4.47 3.21 7.33
C GLY A 309 -5.58 3.11 6.27
N SER A 310 -5.58 2.07 5.42
CA SER A 310 -6.70 1.79 4.52
C SER A 310 -7.83 1.05 5.23
N VAL A 311 -8.99 1.01 4.58
CA VAL A 311 -10.22 0.44 5.16
C VAL A 311 -10.19 -1.09 5.26
N VAL A 312 -9.46 -1.77 4.37
CA VAL A 312 -9.41 -3.24 4.32
C VAL A 312 -8.75 -3.84 5.58
N PRO A 313 -7.61 -3.32 6.08
CA PRO A 313 -7.08 -3.67 7.40
C PRO A 313 -8.07 -3.46 8.54
N LEU A 314 -8.81 -2.34 8.54
CA LEU A 314 -9.81 -2.04 9.56
C LEU A 314 -10.96 -3.06 9.56
N PHE A 315 -11.50 -3.39 8.38
CA PHE A 315 -12.53 -4.43 8.27
C PHE A 315 -12.03 -5.77 8.76
N TYR A 316 -10.81 -6.13 8.39
CA TYR A 316 -10.21 -7.37 8.86
C TYR A 316 -10.07 -7.41 10.38
N GLU A 317 -9.61 -6.32 11.00
CA GLU A 317 -9.53 -6.17 12.45
C GLU A 317 -10.91 -6.28 13.11
N GLN A 318 -11.92 -5.58 12.59
CA GLN A 318 -13.30 -5.65 13.08
C GLN A 318 -13.85 -7.08 13.00
N ILE A 319 -13.64 -7.78 11.88
CA ILE A 319 -14.08 -9.17 11.70
C ILE A 319 -13.39 -10.10 12.70
N CYS A 320 -12.08 -9.93 12.92
CA CYS A 320 -11.30 -10.76 13.84
C CYS A 320 -11.65 -10.50 15.31
N ASN A 321 -11.96 -9.25 15.67
CA ASN A 321 -12.35 -8.85 17.01
C ASN A 321 -13.84 -9.06 17.31
N GLU A 322 -14.59 -9.59 16.33
CA GLU A 322 -16.04 -9.77 16.40
C GLU A 322 -16.83 -8.45 16.61
N GLU A 323 -16.26 -7.36 16.13
CA GLU A 323 -16.90 -6.04 16.12
C GLU A 323 -17.76 -5.87 14.85
N PRO A 324 -18.80 -5.02 14.90
CA PRO A 324 -19.56 -4.68 13.70
C PRO A 324 -18.66 -4.01 12.65
N VAL A 325 -18.70 -4.52 11.42
CA VAL A 325 -17.97 -3.94 10.29
C VAL A 325 -18.65 -2.64 9.88
N THR A 326 -17.90 -1.54 9.82
CA THR A 326 -18.47 -0.20 9.57
C THR A 326 -18.34 0.24 8.12
N LEU A 327 -19.42 0.11 7.34
CA LEU A 327 -19.46 0.48 5.92
C LEU A 327 -20.14 1.86 5.74
N THR A 328 -19.55 2.73 4.94
CA THR A 328 -20.10 4.09 4.72
C THR A 328 -21.37 4.09 3.88
N HIS A 329 -21.42 3.31 2.80
CA HIS A 329 -22.59 3.20 1.92
C HIS A 329 -22.70 1.80 1.29
N PRO A 330 -23.91 1.23 1.11
CA PRO A 330 -24.08 -0.09 0.50
C PRO A 330 -23.56 -0.19 -0.94
N ASP A 331 -23.74 0.87 -1.72
CA ASP A 331 -23.29 0.95 -3.12
C ASP A 331 -21.87 1.53 -3.29
N MET A 332 -21.09 1.59 -2.20
CA MET A 332 -19.73 2.12 -2.27
C MET A 332 -18.85 1.23 -3.15
N GLU A 333 -18.19 1.82 -4.15
CA GLU A 333 -17.34 1.12 -5.10
C GLU A 333 -15.96 1.77 -5.20
N ARG A 334 -14.91 0.95 -5.30
CA ARG A 334 -13.53 1.45 -5.45
C ARG A 334 -12.75 0.59 -6.43
N TYR A 335 -11.85 1.23 -7.16
CA TYR A 335 -10.82 0.54 -7.94
C TYR A 335 -9.72 0.03 -6.99
N PHE A 336 -9.30 -1.22 -7.18
CA PHE A 336 -8.27 -1.83 -6.35
C PHE A 336 -7.11 -2.38 -7.19
N MET A 337 -5.93 -2.32 -6.59
CA MET A 337 -4.70 -2.90 -7.09
C MET A 337 -3.84 -3.36 -5.90
N THR A 338 -2.95 -4.33 -6.10
CA THR A 338 -1.99 -4.71 -5.05
C THR A 338 -0.85 -3.70 -4.99
N ILE A 339 -0.21 -3.55 -3.81
CA ILE A 339 0.98 -2.67 -3.66
C ILE A 339 2.07 -3.07 -4.67
N PRO A 340 2.46 -4.36 -4.82
CA PRO A 340 3.47 -4.74 -5.80
C PRO A 340 3.08 -4.41 -7.23
N GLU A 341 1.82 -4.62 -7.63
CA GLU A 341 1.36 -4.29 -8.99
C GLU A 341 1.46 -2.78 -9.26
N ALA A 342 0.96 -1.93 -8.35
CA ALA A 342 1.02 -0.48 -8.49
C ALA A 342 2.48 0.01 -8.58
N SER A 343 3.36 -0.48 -7.71
CA SER A 343 4.78 -0.09 -7.72
C SER A 343 5.49 -0.51 -9.01
N LYS A 344 5.21 -1.70 -9.55
CA LYS A 344 5.78 -2.15 -10.83
C LYS A 344 5.31 -1.24 -11.98
N LEU A 345 4.03 -0.91 -12.03
CA LEU A 345 3.48 -0.03 -13.07
C LEU A 345 4.00 1.42 -12.95
N VAL A 346 4.22 1.93 -11.73
CA VAL A 346 4.90 3.23 -11.51
C VAL A 346 6.33 3.22 -12.05
N ILE A 347 7.08 2.15 -11.81
CA ILE A 347 8.43 2.01 -12.37
C ILE A 347 8.35 1.91 -13.90
N GLN A 348 7.42 1.12 -14.44
CA GLN A 348 7.22 1.03 -15.89
C GLN A 348 6.89 2.39 -16.53
N ALA A 349 6.03 3.19 -15.90
CA ALA A 349 5.69 4.54 -16.36
C ALA A 349 6.93 5.45 -16.42
N SER A 350 7.85 5.33 -15.46
CA SER A 350 9.10 6.08 -15.47
C SER A 350 10.04 5.71 -16.63
N MET A 351 9.95 4.48 -17.15
CA MET A 351 10.80 4.04 -18.28
C MET A 351 10.29 4.60 -19.61
N ILE A 352 8.97 4.81 -19.74
CA ILE A 352 8.32 5.22 -21.00
C ILE A 352 7.98 6.72 -21.08
N THR A 353 8.22 7.48 -20.00
CA THR A 353 7.95 8.92 -19.94
C THR A 353 8.84 9.72 -20.89
N ASN A 354 8.24 10.68 -21.57
CA ASN A 354 8.90 11.71 -22.38
C ASN A 354 8.72 13.12 -21.76
N GLY A 355 8.03 13.22 -20.62
CA GLY A 355 7.79 14.45 -19.87
C GLY A 355 6.39 14.98 -20.13
N GLY A 356 5.71 15.40 -19.06
CA GLY A 356 4.37 16.01 -19.10
C GLY A 356 3.23 15.01 -19.03
N GLU A 357 3.49 13.70 -19.05
CA GLU A 357 2.42 12.73 -19.00
C GLU A 357 1.75 12.65 -17.62
N ILE A 358 0.42 12.49 -17.62
CA ILE A 358 -0.34 12.00 -16.48
C ILE A 358 -0.74 10.56 -16.79
N PHE A 359 0.08 9.61 -16.36
CA PHE A 359 -0.23 8.20 -16.49
C PHE A 359 -1.37 7.81 -15.56
N VAL A 360 -2.35 7.08 -16.08
CA VAL A 360 -3.45 6.50 -15.31
C VAL A 360 -3.35 4.99 -15.42
N LEU A 361 -3.20 4.31 -14.29
CA LEU A 361 -3.10 2.85 -14.29
C LEU A 361 -4.47 2.23 -14.55
N ASP A 362 -4.52 1.24 -15.43
CA ASP A 362 -5.72 0.43 -15.62
C ASP A 362 -5.91 -0.48 -14.41
N MET A 363 -7.00 -0.25 -13.70
CA MET A 363 -7.36 -0.97 -12.50
C MET A 363 -8.54 -1.93 -12.72
N GLY A 364 -8.87 -2.23 -13.99
CA GLY A 364 -10.04 -3.03 -14.33
C GLY A 364 -11.34 -2.43 -13.77
N ASP A 365 -12.32 -3.30 -13.56
CA ASP A 365 -13.63 -2.87 -13.08
C ASP A 365 -13.60 -2.48 -11.59
N PRO A 366 -14.39 -1.46 -11.18
CA PRO A 366 -14.54 -1.10 -9.79
C PRO A 366 -15.20 -2.24 -9.00
N ILE A 367 -14.79 -2.43 -7.75
CA ILE A 367 -15.29 -3.50 -6.88
C ILE A 367 -16.14 -2.87 -5.77
N LYS A 368 -17.32 -3.45 -5.50
CA LYS A 368 -18.14 -3.06 -4.36
C LYS A 368 -17.41 -3.35 -3.06
N ILE A 369 -17.41 -2.39 -2.14
CA ILE A 369 -16.79 -2.56 -0.83
C ILE A 369 -17.49 -3.68 -0.03
N MET A 370 -18.78 -3.87 -0.24
CA MET A 370 -19.53 -5.00 0.33
C MET A 370 -18.92 -6.36 -0.09
N ASP A 371 -18.55 -6.51 -1.36
CA ASP A 371 -17.94 -7.75 -1.85
C ASP A 371 -16.55 -7.98 -1.23
N VAL A 372 -15.79 -6.91 -1.02
CA VAL A 372 -14.51 -6.96 -0.30
C VAL A 372 -14.72 -7.45 1.14
N ILE A 373 -15.72 -6.92 1.85
CA ILE A 373 -16.06 -7.36 3.21
C ILE A 373 -16.43 -8.85 3.21
N HIS A 374 -17.30 -9.29 2.29
CA HIS A 374 -17.67 -10.70 2.18
C HIS A 374 -16.47 -11.62 1.91
N LYS A 375 -15.57 -11.24 1.00
CA LYS A 375 -14.34 -11.98 0.74
C LYS A 375 -13.46 -12.06 1.99
N LEU A 376 -13.32 -10.97 2.75
CA LEU A 376 -12.57 -10.98 4.01
C LEU A 376 -13.20 -11.94 5.04
N ILE A 377 -14.53 -11.95 5.18
CA ILE A 377 -15.22 -12.87 6.08
C ILE A 377 -14.90 -14.33 5.69
N ASP A 378 -15.03 -14.67 4.41
CA ASP A 378 -14.72 -16.01 3.91
C ASP A 378 -13.27 -16.41 4.19
N LEU A 379 -12.32 -15.48 4.01
CA LEU A 379 -10.90 -15.70 4.21
C LEU A 379 -10.54 -15.89 5.70
N THR A 380 -11.33 -15.32 6.62
CA THR A 380 -11.21 -15.58 8.07
C THR A 380 -11.86 -16.91 8.50
N GLY A 381 -12.66 -17.53 7.64
CA GLY A 381 -13.40 -18.76 7.95
C GLY A 381 -14.60 -18.55 8.89
N ARG A 382 -15.03 -17.30 9.13
CA ARG A 382 -16.24 -16.98 9.90
C ARG A 382 -17.49 -17.15 9.03
N ASP A 383 -18.62 -17.36 9.68
CA ASP A 383 -19.92 -17.39 9.00
C ASP A 383 -20.36 -15.96 8.66
N ARG A 384 -20.82 -15.73 7.42
CA ARG A 384 -21.26 -14.41 6.97
C ARG A 384 -22.44 -13.90 7.79
N GLU A 385 -23.33 -14.78 8.25
CA GLU A 385 -24.47 -14.40 9.10
C GLU A 385 -24.06 -13.97 10.50
N SER A 386 -22.87 -14.39 10.97
CA SER A 386 -22.35 -14.05 12.29
C SER A 386 -21.70 -12.67 12.37
N VAL A 387 -21.40 -12.06 11.21
CA VAL A 387 -20.71 -10.76 11.13
C VAL A 387 -21.73 -9.66 10.88
N GLN A 388 -21.92 -8.79 11.86
CA GLN A 388 -22.78 -7.62 11.72
C GLN A 388 -22.10 -6.56 10.84
N ILE A 389 -22.84 -6.02 9.87
CA ILE A 389 -22.42 -4.87 9.06
C ILE A 389 -23.30 -3.68 9.42
N THR A 390 -22.67 -2.57 9.83
CA THR A 390 -23.35 -1.33 10.22
C THR A 390 -23.05 -0.23 9.21
N PHE A 391 -24.10 0.38 8.67
CA PHE A 391 -23.97 1.53 7.79
C PHE A 391 -23.79 2.82 8.58
N ILE A 392 -22.67 3.51 8.38
CA ILE A 392 -22.30 4.71 9.13
C ILE A 392 -22.54 6.02 8.37
N GLY A 393 -23.02 5.94 7.13
CA GLY A 393 -23.23 7.08 6.25
C GLY A 393 -21.96 7.53 5.52
N ILE A 394 -22.16 8.25 4.42
CA ILE A 394 -21.08 8.83 3.60
C ILE A 394 -20.44 9.97 4.38
N ARG A 395 -19.11 10.00 4.43
CA ARG A 395 -18.36 11.07 5.10
C ARG A 395 -18.29 12.31 4.21
N GLN A 396 -18.05 13.47 4.81
CA GLN A 396 -17.96 14.74 4.07
C GLN A 396 -16.92 14.65 2.94
N GLY A 397 -17.35 14.99 1.71
CA GLY A 397 -16.52 15.01 0.50
C GLY A 397 -16.20 13.63 -0.09
N GLU A 398 -16.60 12.54 0.56
CA GLU A 398 -16.39 11.18 0.05
C GLU A 398 -17.34 10.87 -1.11
N LYS A 399 -16.80 10.32 -2.21
CA LYS A 399 -17.58 9.93 -3.37
C LYS A 399 -18.04 8.47 -3.25
N VAL A 400 -19.23 8.16 -3.76
CA VAL A 400 -19.72 6.77 -3.85
C VAL A 400 -18.90 5.97 -4.86
N GLN A 401 -18.60 6.60 -6.00
CA GLN A 401 -17.75 6.10 -7.07
C GLN A 401 -16.64 7.11 -7.34
N GLU A 402 -15.41 6.63 -7.52
CA GLU A 402 -14.29 7.47 -7.93
C GLU A 402 -14.20 7.50 -9.46
N GLU A 403 -13.69 8.61 -10.01
CA GLU A 403 -13.37 8.75 -11.43
C GLU A 403 -11.86 8.56 -11.61
N LEU A 404 -11.44 7.78 -12.62
CA LEU A 404 -10.01 7.63 -12.96
C LEU A 404 -9.51 8.74 -13.92
N PHE A 405 -10.43 9.38 -14.66
CA PHE A 405 -10.13 10.42 -15.65
C PHE A 405 -11.03 11.63 -15.45
N GLY A 406 -10.48 12.82 -15.67
CA GLY A 406 -11.28 14.05 -15.80
C GLY A 406 -12.03 14.08 -17.13
N SER A 407 -13.16 14.79 -17.18
CA SER A 407 -13.94 14.98 -18.42
C SER A 407 -13.15 15.68 -19.54
N ASP A 408 -12.12 16.44 -19.17
CA ASP A 408 -11.31 17.27 -20.06
C ASP A 408 -9.97 16.62 -20.43
N GLU A 409 -9.66 15.44 -19.86
CA GLU A 409 -8.41 14.72 -20.12
C GLU A 409 -8.55 13.90 -21.42
N LYS A 410 -8.15 14.52 -22.54
CA LYS A 410 -8.27 13.96 -23.89
C LYS A 410 -7.13 13.00 -24.23
N ALA A 411 -7.20 11.78 -23.72
CA ALA A 411 -6.68 10.57 -24.36
C ALA A 411 -6.96 9.38 -23.45
N HIS A 412 -7.69 8.38 -23.94
CA HIS A 412 -7.72 7.06 -23.32
C HIS A 412 -6.91 6.11 -24.20
N VAL A 413 -5.73 6.57 -24.63
CA VAL A 413 -4.84 5.72 -25.41
C VAL A 413 -4.05 4.89 -24.42
N GLN A 414 -4.30 3.59 -24.46
CA GLN A 414 -3.42 2.64 -23.80
C GLN A 414 -2.09 2.62 -24.56
N ILE A 415 -1.06 3.20 -23.96
CA ILE A 415 0.28 3.27 -24.56
C ILE A 415 1.13 2.05 -24.19
N PHE A 416 0.74 1.35 -23.13
CA PHE A 416 1.41 0.16 -22.61
C PHE A 416 0.40 -0.73 -21.87
N GLU A 417 0.73 -1.99 -21.62
CA GLU A 417 -0.12 -2.88 -20.82
C GLU A 417 -0.48 -2.22 -19.48
N LYS A 418 -1.78 -1.98 -19.25
CA LYS A 418 -2.33 -1.35 -18.04
C LYS A 418 -1.87 0.09 -17.75
N ILE A 419 -1.40 0.83 -18.75
CA ILE A 419 -1.05 2.25 -18.61
C ILE A 419 -1.73 3.06 -19.72
N LEU A 420 -2.60 3.97 -19.28
CA LEU A 420 -3.20 5.00 -20.11
C LEU A 420 -2.50 6.35 -19.87
N VAL A 421 -2.61 7.28 -20.82
CA VAL A 421 -2.07 8.64 -20.67
C VAL A 421 -3.20 9.65 -20.74
N GLY A 422 -3.36 10.44 -19.70
CA GLY A 422 -4.06 11.72 -19.76
C GLY A 422 -3.08 12.87 -20.00
N GLU A 423 -3.55 13.94 -20.63
CA GLU A 423 -2.80 15.18 -20.79
C GLU A 423 -3.40 16.27 -19.89
N GLY A 424 -2.55 16.88 -19.07
CA GLY A 424 -2.88 18.12 -18.36
C GLY A 424 -2.37 19.32 -19.16
N HIS A 425 -3.12 20.41 -19.19
CA HIS A 425 -2.69 21.65 -19.85
C HIS A 425 -2.75 22.84 -18.89
N PRO A 426 -1.98 22.83 -17.78
CA PRO A 426 -1.91 24.00 -16.92
C PRO A 426 -1.26 25.16 -17.68
N GLN A 427 -1.74 26.37 -17.43
CA GLN A 427 -1.17 27.55 -18.08
C GLN A 427 0.09 27.99 -17.32
N PRO A 428 1.23 28.27 -17.98
CA PRO A 428 2.47 28.67 -17.28
C PRO A 428 2.30 29.84 -16.30
N SER A 429 1.35 30.75 -16.57
CA SER A 429 1.00 31.86 -15.67
C SER A 429 0.48 31.44 -14.30
N GLU A 430 -0.04 30.21 -14.17
CA GLU A 430 -0.59 29.69 -12.91
C GLU A 430 0.49 29.47 -11.86
N LEU A 431 1.75 29.26 -12.25
CA LEU A 431 2.84 29.03 -11.29
C LEU A 431 3.00 30.18 -10.29
N ALA A 432 2.75 31.42 -10.73
CA ALA A 432 2.77 32.59 -9.86
C ALA A 432 1.66 32.53 -8.80
N ASN A 433 0.45 32.10 -9.17
CA ASN A 433 -0.67 31.98 -8.24
C ASN A 433 -0.44 30.85 -7.22
N ILE A 434 0.18 29.75 -7.66
CA ILE A 434 0.55 28.64 -6.77
C ILE A 434 1.63 29.10 -5.78
N GLN A 435 2.62 29.87 -6.24
CA GLN A 435 3.64 30.44 -5.34
C GLN A 435 3.01 31.34 -4.28
N VAL A 436 2.03 32.17 -4.65
CA VAL A 436 1.28 32.99 -3.67
C VAL A 436 0.61 32.12 -2.62
N LEU A 437 -0.06 31.03 -3.00
CA LEU A 437 -0.63 30.08 -2.04
C LEU A 437 0.46 29.53 -1.10
N ILE A 438 1.58 29.06 -1.65
CA ILE A 438 2.68 28.45 -0.88
C ILE A 438 3.32 29.44 0.11
N ASP A 439 3.41 30.71 -0.25
CA ASP A 439 4.05 31.72 0.58
C ASP A 439 3.12 32.26 1.68
N SER A 440 1.81 32.28 1.44
CA SER A 440 0.84 32.95 2.31
C SER A 440 -0.14 32.02 3.04
N TYR A 441 -0.18 30.71 2.74
CA TYR A 441 -1.16 29.81 3.36
C TYR A 441 -1.09 29.81 4.89
N MET A 442 0.08 30.02 5.50
CA MET A 442 0.20 30.05 6.97
C MET A 442 -0.51 31.26 7.59
N ASP A 443 -0.62 32.37 6.86
CA ASP A 443 -1.27 33.61 7.32
C ASP A 443 -2.80 33.59 7.15
N MET A 444 -3.35 32.53 6.55
CA MET A 444 -4.78 32.37 6.26
C MET A 444 -5.49 31.54 7.34
N THR A 445 -6.79 31.76 7.51
CA THR A 445 -7.67 30.82 8.22
C THR A 445 -7.87 29.54 7.38
N ASP A 446 -8.26 28.43 8.01
CA ASP A 446 -8.54 27.19 7.27
C ASP A 446 -9.63 27.35 6.20
N LYS A 447 -10.63 28.20 6.44
CA LYS A 447 -11.65 28.51 5.43
C LYS A 447 -11.02 29.17 4.18
N GLN A 448 -10.20 30.19 4.38
CA GLN A 448 -9.50 30.88 3.28
C GLN A 448 -8.52 29.94 2.56
N ARG A 449 -7.80 29.08 3.30
CA ARG A 449 -6.92 28.05 2.72
C ARG A 449 -7.70 27.11 1.80
N LYS A 450 -8.87 26.63 2.24
CA LYS A 450 -9.74 25.77 1.42
C LYS A 450 -10.23 26.51 0.20
N GLU A 451 -10.82 27.70 0.36
CA GLU A 451 -11.37 28.49 -0.75
C GLU A 451 -10.30 28.75 -1.83
N LEU A 452 -9.12 29.23 -1.45
CA LEU A 452 -8.03 29.49 -2.39
C LEU A 452 -7.49 28.20 -3.03
N LEU A 453 -7.33 27.11 -2.25
CA LEU A 453 -6.89 25.84 -2.79
C LEU A 453 -7.84 25.33 -3.88
N PHE A 454 -9.15 25.36 -3.62
CA PHE A 454 -10.18 24.90 -4.56
C PHE A 454 -10.32 25.81 -5.78
N GLU A 455 -10.20 27.12 -5.59
CA GLU A 455 -10.16 28.11 -6.69
C GLU A 455 -9.02 27.79 -7.67
N LEU A 456 -7.82 27.54 -7.14
CA LEU A 456 -6.64 27.31 -7.98
C LEU A 456 -6.60 25.94 -8.66
N VAL A 457 -7.36 24.96 -8.19
CA VAL A 457 -7.48 23.64 -8.85
C VAL A 457 -8.73 23.49 -9.71
N GLU A 458 -9.45 24.58 -9.96
CA GLU A 458 -10.66 24.65 -10.79
C GLU A 458 -11.70 23.59 -10.41
N ALA A 459 -11.87 23.34 -9.10
CA ALA A 459 -12.78 22.31 -8.60
C ALA A 459 -14.12 22.88 -8.15
N ASP A 460 -15.21 22.18 -8.50
CA ASP A 460 -16.57 22.46 -8.00
C ASP A 460 -16.64 22.20 -6.49
N TRP A 461 -16.43 23.25 -5.68
CA TRP A 461 -16.64 23.18 -4.25
C TRP A 461 -18.09 23.51 -3.90
N SER A 462 -18.97 22.50 -3.87
CA SER A 462 -20.36 22.69 -3.44
C SER A 462 -20.51 22.49 -1.93
N TYR A 463 -20.75 23.58 -1.20
CA TYR A 463 -20.90 23.60 0.26
C TYR A 463 -22.36 23.42 0.74
N GLU A 464 -23.28 22.89 -0.07
CA GLU A 464 -24.70 22.94 0.30
C GLU A 464 -25.05 22.08 1.55
N LYS A 465 -25.11 22.80 2.68
CA LYS A 465 -25.96 22.67 3.87
C LYS A 465 -26.05 21.28 4.53
N ILE A 466 -25.33 21.14 5.64
CA ILE A 466 -25.90 20.55 6.87
C ILE A 466 -25.68 21.53 8.01
#